data_AF-A0A9Q0ZGM8-F1
#
_entry.id   AF-A0A9Q0ZGM8-F1
#
_cell.length_a   1.000
_cell.length_b   1.000
_cell.length_c   1.000
_cell.angle_alpha   90.00
_cell.angle_beta   90.00
_cell.angle_gamma   90.00
#
_symmetry.space_group_name_H-M   'P 1'
#
loop_
_entity.id
_entity.type
_entity.pdbx_description
1 polymer ?
#
loop_
_entity_poly.entity_id
_entity_poly.type
_entity_poly.pdbx_seq_one_letter_code
_entity_poly.pdbx_strand_id
1 'polypeptide(L)'
;MKAFHLLLFDGSFIFPECILIFGLILLLMIDSTSDQKDMPWLYFISSTSLVMSITALLFRWREEPMISFSGNFQTNNFNEIFQFLILLCSTLCIPLSVEYIECTEMAITEFLLFVLTAT
;
A
#
# COMPACT_ATOMS: atom_id res chain seq x y z
N MET A 1 -3.45 -7.93 26.86
CA MET A 1 -2.45 -8.70 26.08
C MET A 1 -3.06 -9.78 25.16
N LYS A 2 -4.19 -10.44 25.48
CA LYS A 2 -4.80 -11.44 24.58
C LYS A 2 -5.51 -10.86 23.33
N ALA A 3 -6.10 -9.66 23.43
CA ALA A 3 -6.79 -9.01 22.31
C ALA A 3 -5.83 -8.55 21.18
N PHE A 4 -4.65 -8.05 21.55
CA PHE A 4 -3.58 -7.74 20.58
C PHE A 4 -3.10 -8.99 19.85
N HIS A 5 -3.02 -10.12 20.56
CA HIS A 5 -2.62 -11.40 19.97
C HIS A 5 -3.67 -11.95 19.01
N LEU A 6 -4.97 -11.75 19.28
CA LEU A 6 -6.06 -12.08 18.35
C LEU A 6 -6.06 -11.15 17.12
N LEU A 7 -5.88 -9.84 17.31
CA LEU A 7 -5.79 -8.89 16.19
C LEU A 7 -4.56 -9.14 15.31
N LEU A 8 -3.42 -9.56 15.88
CA LEU A 8 -2.24 -9.96 15.12
C LEU A 8 -2.43 -11.30 14.38
N PHE A 9 -3.24 -12.23 14.91
CA PHE A 9 -3.44 -13.57 14.34
C PHE A 9 -4.61 -13.63 13.34
N ASP A 10 -5.65 -12.80 13.49
CA ASP A 10 -6.71 -12.56 12.49
C ASP A 10 -6.31 -11.47 11.47
N GLY A 11 -5.38 -10.58 11.84
CA GLY A 11 -4.94 -9.43 11.06
C GLY A 11 -3.73 -9.68 10.16
N SER A 12 -3.16 -10.89 10.17
CA SER A 12 -2.24 -11.36 9.11
C SER A 12 -2.88 -11.23 7.72
N PHE A 13 -4.21 -11.26 7.65
CA PHE A 13 -4.94 -10.97 6.41
C PHE A 13 -4.83 -9.52 5.94
N ILE A 14 -4.67 -8.55 6.84
CA ILE A 14 -4.66 -7.12 6.50
C ILE A 14 -3.22 -6.60 6.39
N PHE A 15 -2.23 -7.50 6.41
CA PHE A 15 -0.82 -7.15 6.40
C PHE A 15 -0.40 -6.31 5.19
N PRO A 16 -0.77 -6.65 3.93
CA PRO A 16 -0.40 -5.84 2.77
C PRO A 16 -1.02 -4.42 2.81
N GLU A 17 -2.25 -4.28 3.27
CA GLU A 17 -2.92 -2.99 3.46
C GLU A 17 -2.30 -2.19 4.61
N CYS A 18 -1.92 -2.86 5.70
CA CYS A 18 -1.25 -2.22 6.84
C CYS A 18 0.11 -1.65 6.43
N ILE A 19 0.87 -2.34 5.56
CA ILE A 19 2.12 -1.84 5.00
C ILE A 19 1.87 -0.57 4.19
N LEU A 20 0.81 -0.52 3.37
CA LEU A 20 0.45 0.67 2.60
C LEU A 20 0.03 1.84 3.49
N ILE A 21 -0.80 1.60 4.52
CA ILE A 21 -1.20 2.64 5.49
C ILE A 21 0.03 3.20 6.19
N PHE A 22 0.97 2.34 6.59
CA PHE A 22 2.21 2.78 7.19
C PHE A 22 3.06 3.61 6.21
N GLY A 23 3.18 3.17 4.96
CA GLY A 23 3.82 3.93 3.89
C GLY A 23 3.19 5.31 3.66
N LEU A 24 1.85 5.39 3.69
CA LEU A 24 1.09 6.63 3.55
C LEU A 24 1.36 7.62 4.70
N ILE A 25 1.35 7.12 5.94
CA ILE A 25 1.67 7.94 7.12
C ILE A 25 3.10 8.47 7.04
N LEU A 26 4.04 7.64 6.61
CA LEU A 26 5.44 8.02 6.45
C LEU A 26 5.61 9.09 5.36
N LEU A 27 4.89 8.92 4.23
CA LEU A 27 4.84 9.91 3.15
C LEU A 27 4.31 11.26 3.64
N LEU A 28 3.19 11.27 4.39
CA LEU A 28 2.62 12.47 5.00
C LEU A 28 3.57 13.17 5.99
N MET A 29 4.30 12.39 6.80
CA MET A 29 5.28 12.95 7.74
C MET A 29 6.43 13.65 7.02
N ILE A 30 6.89 13.08 5.90
CA ILE A 30 7.97 13.66 5.11
C ILE A 30 7.48 14.90 4.36
N ASP A 31 6.33 14.82 3.70
CA ASP A 31 5.71 15.97 3.03
C ASP A 31 5.52 17.15 4.00
N SER A 32 5.05 16.89 5.22
CA SER A 32 4.88 17.94 6.24
C SER A 32 6.19 18.54 6.76
N THR A 33 7.33 17.85 6.63
CA THR A 33 8.62 18.28 7.21
C THR A 33 9.60 18.77 6.14
N SER A 34 9.34 18.44 4.88
CA SER A 34 10.26 18.64 3.76
C SER A 34 9.88 19.86 2.92
N ASP A 35 10.88 20.67 2.55
CA ASP A 35 10.73 21.65 1.47
C ASP A 35 10.75 20.93 0.11
N GLN A 36 10.15 21.52 -0.93
CA GLN A 36 9.94 21.01 -2.31
C GLN A 36 11.11 20.24 -3.01
N LYS A 37 12.32 20.23 -2.45
CA LYS A 37 13.50 19.51 -2.95
C LYS A 37 13.47 17.99 -2.76
N ASP A 38 12.64 17.42 -1.89
CA ASP A 38 12.66 15.97 -1.63
C ASP A 38 11.72 15.13 -2.53
N MET A 39 11.31 15.68 -3.68
CA MET A 39 10.48 14.98 -4.67
C MET A 39 10.90 13.53 -5.01
N PRO A 40 12.18 13.22 -5.29
CA PRO A 40 12.57 11.84 -5.58
C PRO A 40 12.46 10.90 -4.37
N TRP A 41 12.58 11.40 -3.14
CA TRP A 41 12.44 10.59 -1.93
C TRP A 41 11.00 10.12 -1.71
N LEU A 42 10.03 10.98 -2.01
CA LEU A 42 8.60 10.66 -1.91
C LEU A 42 8.22 9.50 -2.84
N TYR A 43 8.68 9.54 -4.10
CA TYR A 43 8.49 8.45 -5.05
C TYR A 43 9.14 7.15 -4.58
N PHE A 44 10.35 7.22 -4.04
CA PHE A 44 11.06 6.04 -3.55
C PHE A 44 10.33 5.38 -2.38
N ILE A 45 9.80 6.17 -1.45
CA ILE A 45 9.06 5.66 -0.28
C ILE A 45 7.74 5.02 -0.71
N SER A 46 7.01 5.68 -1.60
CA SER A 46 5.77 5.13 -2.16
C SER A 46 6.03 3.81 -2.90
N SER A 47 7.02 3.79 -3.79
CA SER A 47 7.38 2.60 -4.57
C SER A 47 7.85 1.43 -3.69
N THR A 48 8.69 1.69 -2.69
CA THR A 48 9.16 0.64 -1.76
C THR A 48 8.02 0.06 -0.93
N SER A 49 7.05 0.88 -0.51
CA SER A 49 5.88 0.40 0.24
C SER A 49 4.98 -0.53 -0.60
N LEU A 50 4.79 -0.23 -1.88
CA LEU A 50 4.03 -1.09 -2.81
C LEU A 50 4.75 -2.41 -3.08
N VAL A 51 6.06 -2.37 -3.32
CA VAL A 51 6.87 -3.59 -3.52
C VAL A 51 6.79 -4.47 -2.27
N MET A 52 6.89 -3.86 -1.08
CA MET A 52 6.76 -4.60 0.19
C MET A 52 5.37 -5.21 0.35
N SER A 53 4.30 -4.48 -0.02
CA SER A 53 2.92 -5.00 -0.01
C SER A 53 2.74 -6.18 -0.98
N ILE A 54 3.29 -6.09 -2.20
CA ILE A 54 3.29 -7.21 -3.17
C ILE A 54 4.03 -8.43 -2.62
N THR A 55 5.20 -8.25 -2.00
CA THR A 55 5.94 -9.37 -1.41
C THR A 55 5.19 -10.02 -0.24
N ALA A 56 4.49 -9.24 0.58
CA ALA A 56 3.64 -9.76 1.65
C ALA A 56 2.46 -10.56 1.09
N LEU A 57 1.87 -10.09 -0.02
CA LEU A 57 0.76 -10.79 -0.69
C LEU A 57 1.21 -12.10 -1.36
N LEU A 58 2.41 -12.13 -1.96
CA LEU A 58 3.02 -13.36 -2.48
C LEU A 58 3.33 -14.38 -1.37
N PHE A 59 3.71 -13.91 -0.19
CA PHE A 59 3.93 -14.77 0.96
C PHE A 59 2.62 -15.38 1.47
N ARG A 60 1.55 -14.58 1.52
CA ARG A 60 0.19 -15.01 1.89
C ARG A 60 -0.41 -16.03 0.92
N TRP A 61 -0.14 -15.92 -0.38
CA TRP A 61 -0.65 -16.86 -1.40
C TRP A 61 -0.29 -18.34 -1.11
N ARG A 62 0.72 -18.60 -0.29
CA ARG A 62 1.14 -19.94 0.11
C ARG A 62 0.30 -20.52 1.27
N GLU A 63 -0.45 -19.70 1.98
CA GLU A 63 -1.27 -20.08 3.13
C GLU A 63 -2.70 -20.47 2.69
N GLU A 64 -3.36 -21.35 3.45
CA GLU A 64 -4.73 -21.77 3.12
C GLU A 64 -5.76 -20.66 3.43
N PRO A 65 -6.85 -20.55 2.64
CA PRO A 65 -7.86 -19.52 2.84
C PRO A 65 -8.55 -19.71 4.21
N MET A 66 -8.24 -18.83 5.15
CA MET A 66 -8.88 -18.78 6.46
C MET A 66 -9.89 -17.64 6.53
N ILE A 67 -10.98 -17.86 7.26
CA ILE A 67 -12.00 -16.83 7.53
C ILE A 67 -11.49 -16.00 8.71
N SER A 68 -11.34 -14.69 8.49
CA SER A 68 -10.87 -13.74 9.51
C SER A 68 -12.02 -12.80 9.91
N PHE A 69 -11.86 -12.12 11.06
CA PHE A 69 -12.77 -11.07 11.53
C PHE A 69 -14.20 -11.57 11.82
N SER A 70 -14.32 -12.64 12.60
CA SER A 70 -15.63 -13.17 13.04
C SER A 70 -16.59 -13.50 11.88
N GLY A 71 -16.06 -13.84 10.70
CA GLY A 71 -16.85 -14.19 9.52
C GLY A 71 -17.18 -13.02 8.58
N ASN A 72 -16.67 -11.81 8.84
CA ASN A 72 -16.96 -10.63 8.02
C ASN A 72 -15.97 -10.46 6.86
N PHE A 73 -14.74 -10.96 7.01
CA PHE A 73 -13.71 -10.87 5.98
C PHE A 73 -13.30 -12.28 5.53
N GLN A 74 -13.80 -12.71 4.38
CA GLN A 74 -13.44 -13.97 3.76
C GLN A 74 -12.49 -13.69 2.61
N THR A 75 -11.22 -14.00 2.80
CA THR A 75 -10.26 -13.89 1.71
C THR A 75 -10.25 -15.19 0.93
N ASN A 76 -10.73 -15.10 -0.30
CA ASN A 76 -10.69 -16.18 -1.27
C ASN A 76 -9.60 -15.87 -2.31
N ASN A 77 -9.20 -16.88 -3.08
CA ASN A 77 -8.19 -16.71 -4.14
C ASN A 77 -8.59 -15.61 -5.15
N PHE A 78 -9.89 -15.37 -5.34
CA PHE A 78 -10.38 -14.32 -6.22
C PHE A 78 -10.05 -12.92 -5.68
N ASN A 79 -10.32 -12.66 -4.41
CA ASN A 79 -9.99 -11.39 -3.74
C ASN A 79 -8.49 -11.15 -3.76
N GLU A 80 -7.67 -12.18 -3.54
CA GLU A 80 -6.20 -12.05 -3.62
C GLU A 80 -5.72 -11.70 -5.04
N ILE A 81 -6.32 -12.28 -6.08
CA ILE A 81 -6.00 -11.91 -7.48
C ILE A 81 -6.40 -10.46 -7.76
N PHE A 82 -7.58 -10.03 -7.30
CA PHE A 82 -8.03 -8.65 -7.47
C PHE A 82 -7.11 -7.67 -6.74
N GLN A 83 -6.73 -7.98 -5.51
CA GLN A 83 -5.82 -7.16 -4.72
C GLN A 83 -4.43 -7.08 -5.37
N PHE A 84 -3.92 -8.19 -5.90
CA PHE A 84 -2.68 -8.21 -6.67
C PHE A 84 -2.76 -7.32 -7.92
N LEU A 85 -3.88 -7.36 -8.65
CA LEU A 85 -4.11 -6.52 -9.81
C LEU A 85 -4.11 -5.03 -9.45
N ILE A 86 -4.80 -4.66 -8.37
CA ILE A 86 -4.84 -3.26 -7.88
C ILE A 86 -3.43 -2.78 -7.52
N LEU A 87 -2.67 -3.58 -6.74
CA LEU A 87 -1.28 -3.27 -6.38
C LEU A 87 -0.36 -3.11 -7.61
N LEU A 88 -0.52 -3.99 -8.60
CA LEU A 88 0.28 -3.94 -9.84
C LEU A 88 -0.07 -2.70 -10.66
N CYS A 89 -1.35 -2.34 -10.76
CA CYS A 89 -1.81 -1.09 -11.37
C CYS A 89 -1.23 0.14 -10.67
N SER A 90 -1.28 0.19 -9.33
CA SER A 90 -0.71 1.31 -8.56
C SER A 90 0.81 1.41 -8.74
N THR A 91 1.51 0.28 -8.79
CA THR A 91 2.97 0.26 -9.04
C THR A 91 3.33 0.79 -10.42
N LEU A 92 2.54 0.47 -11.45
CA LEU A 92 2.72 1.01 -12.80
C LEU A 92 2.30 2.47 -12.91
N CYS A 93 1.36 2.94 -12.08
CA CYS A 93 0.88 4.31 -12.07
C CYS A 93 1.96 5.30 -11.61
N ILE A 94 2.80 4.92 -10.66
CA ILE A 94 3.89 5.78 -10.15
C ILE A 94 4.85 6.24 -11.25
N PRO A 95 5.56 5.36 -12.00
CA PRO A 95 6.49 5.80 -13.03
C PRO A 95 5.77 6.57 -14.16
N LEU A 96 4.54 6.19 -14.50
CA LEU A 96 3.75 6.90 -15.50
C LEU A 96 3.38 8.32 -15.05
N SER A 97 3.15 8.52 -13.76
CA SER A 97 2.82 9.82 -13.18
C SER A 97 4.02 10.76 -13.07
N VAL A 98 5.24 10.24 -12.95
CA VAL A 98 6.47 11.07 -12.87
C VAL A 98 6.60 11.95 -14.12
N GLU A 99 6.48 11.34 -15.30
CA GLU A 99 6.56 12.07 -16.58
C GLU A 99 5.40 13.07 -16.74
N TYR A 100 4.21 12.70 -16.24
CA TYR A 100 3.03 13.57 -16.32
C TYR A 100 3.14 14.78 -15.41
N ILE A 101 3.63 14.59 -14.18
CA ILE A 101 3.72 15.67 -13.18
C ILE A 101 4.89 16.61 -13.51
N GLU A 102 5.98 16.10 -14.07
CA GLU A 102 7.07 16.95 -14.60
C GLU A 102 6.58 17.87 -15.72
N CYS A 103 5.60 17.43 -16.51
CA CYS A 103 5.00 18.22 -17.59
C CYS A 103 3.90 19.19 -17.10
N THR A 104 3.22 18.89 -15.99
CA THR A 104 2.04 19.65 -15.49
C THR A 104 2.29 20.47 -14.22
N GLU A 105 3.48 20.35 -13.61
CA GLU A 105 3.91 21.10 -12.43
C GLU A 105 2.92 21.00 -11.23
N MET A 106 2.26 19.83 -11.07
CA MET A 106 1.31 19.56 -9.99
C MET A 106 1.97 19.12 -8.67
N ALA A 107 1.24 19.26 -7.56
CA ALA A 107 1.65 18.76 -6.24
C ALA A 107 1.70 17.22 -6.22
N ILE A 108 2.92 16.68 -6.36
CA ILE A 108 3.23 15.25 -6.42
C ILE A 108 2.66 14.47 -5.22
N THR A 109 2.69 15.09 -4.04
CA THR A 109 2.26 14.44 -2.80
C THR A 109 0.76 14.20 -2.73
N GLU A 110 -0.05 15.13 -3.23
CA GLU A 110 -1.50 14.94 -3.32
C GLU A 110 -1.86 13.78 -4.25
N PHE A 111 -1.21 13.71 -5.42
CA PHE A 111 -1.41 12.61 -6.36
C PHE A 111 -1.06 11.26 -5.75
N LEU A 112 0.13 11.14 -5.12
CA LEU A 112 0.56 9.91 -4.46
C LEU A 112 -0.37 9.51 -3.32
N LEU A 113 -0.88 10.49 -2.55
CA LEU A 113 -1.87 10.26 -1.49
C LEU A 113 -3.16 9.64 -2.03
N PHE A 114 -3.69 10.19 -3.13
CA PHE A 114 -4.91 9.67 -3.74
C PHE A 114 -4.70 8.26 -4.29
N VAL A 115 -3.58 7.99 -4.95
CA VAL A 115 -3.26 6.67 -5.50
C VAL A 115 -3.12 5.63 -4.39
N LEU A 116 -2.36 5.93 -3.33
CA LEU A 116 -2.15 4.99 -2.22
C LEU A 116 -3.43 4.77 -1.40
N THR A 117 -4.29 5.79 -1.25
CA THR A 117 -5.56 5.66 -0.54
C THR A 117 -6.61 4.89 -1.33
N ALA A 118 -6.52 4.89 -2.66
CA ALA A 118 -7.41 4.13 -3.54
C ALA A 118 -6.99 2.66 -3.72
N THR A 119 -5.82 2.26 -3.18
CA THR A 119 -5.27 0.90 -3.25
C THR A 119 -5.71 0.09 -2.03
#